data_AF-A0A9D2X5U3-F1
#
_entry.id   AF-A0A9D2X5U3-F1
#
_cell.length_a   1.000
_cell.length_b   1.000
_cell.length_c   1.000
_cell.angle_alpha   90.00
_cell.angle_beta   90.00
_cell.angle_gamma   90.00
#
_symmetry.space_group_name_H-M   'P 1'
#
loop_
_entity.id
_entity.type
_entity.pdbx_description
1 polymer ?
#
loop_
_entity_poly.entity_id
_entity_poly.type
_entity_poly.pdbx_seq_one_letter_code
_entity_poly.pdbx_strand_id
1 'polypeptide(L)' 'MHTGFIIGGVFLALCIVLSIYIVVYKESVLTPIAEKEMMEMKAMNCEQIAEHSSSGLFWSVDNYEWAKERTEACEDAGL' A
#
# COMPACT_ATOMS: atom_id res chain seq x y z
N MET A 1 -30.71 3.81 34.00
CA MET A 1 -29.59 4.72 33.69
C MET A 1 -28.25 4.03 33.44
N HIS A 2 -28.00 2.81 33.95
CA HIS A 2 -26.69 2.14 33.80
C HIS A 2 -26.46 1.43 32.45
N THR A 3 -27.51 0.93 31.79
CA THR A 3 -27.38 0.10 30.58
C THR A 3 -26.84 0.88 29.38
N GLY A 4 -27.28 2.14 29.18
CA GLY A 4 -26.77 2.99 28.10
C GLY A 4 -25.30 3.38 28.26
N PHE A 5 -24.85 3.55 29.50
CA PHE A 5 -23.45 3.84 29.81
C PHE A 5 -22.53 2.63 29.52
N ILE A 6 -22.99 1.42 29.84
CA ILE A 6 -22.27 0.18 29.54
C ILE A 6 -22.15 -0.05 28.03
N ILE A 7 -23.24 0.14 27.28
CA ILE A 7 -23.23 -0.02 25.81
C ILE A 7 -22.29 0.99 25.16
N GLY A 8 -22.33 2.26 25.59
CA GLY A 8 -21.42 3.30 25.09
C GLY A 8 -19.95 2.99 25.37
N GLY A 9 -19.64 2.50 26.58
CA GLY A 9 -18.28 2.12 26.95
C GLY A 9 -17.73 0.94 26.12
N VAL A 10 -18.54 -0.09 25.89
CA VAL A 10 -18.15 -1.24 25.06
C VAL A 10 -17.92 -0.83 23.61
N PHE A 11 -18.79 0.02 23.06
CA PHE A 11 -18.64 0.52 21.69
C PHE A 11 -17.35 1.33 21.53
N LEU A 12 -17.06 2.23 22.48
CA LEU A 12 -15.83 3.02 22.46
C LEU A 12 -14.58 2.13 22.53
N ALA A 13 -14.58 1.11 23.40
CA ALA A 13 -13.47 0.17 23.51
C ALA A 13 -13.23 -0.59 22.19
N LEU A 14 -14.28 -1.02 21.50
CA LEU A 14 -14.17 -1.67 20.19
C LEU A 14 -13.60 -0.74 19.12
N CYS A 15 -14.04 0.52 19.07
CA CYS A 15 -13.50 1.51 18.13
C CYS A 15 -12.00 1.73 18.34
N ILE A 16 -11.54 1.80 19.59
CA ILE A 16 -10.11 1.96 19.91
C ILE A 16 -9.32 0.74 19.44
N VAL A 17 -9.79 -0.48 19.78
CA VAL A 17 -9.11 -1.72 19.40
C VAL A 17 -9.03 -1.88 17.88
N LEU A 18 -10.11 -1.59 17.16
CA LEU A 18 -10.12 -1.62 15.69
C LEU A 18 -9.15 -0.60 15.09
N SER A 19 -9.10 0.61 15.64
CA SER A 19 -8.18 1.65 15.18
C SER A 19 -6.72 1.21 15.34
N ILE A 20 -6.38 0.64 16.50
CA ILE A 20 -5.04 0.09 16.76
C ILE A 20 -4.74 -1.05 15.78
N TYR A 21 -5.68 -1.98 15.59
CA TYR A 21 -5.50 -3.09 14.67
C TYR A 21 -5.23 -2.63 13.23
N ILE A 22 -5.96 -1.63 12.73
CA ILE A 22 -5.76 -1.07 11.39
C ILE A 22 -4.36 -0.47 11.25
N VAL A 23 -3.90 0.30 12.24
CA VAL A 23 -2.56 0.90 12.23
C VAL A 23 -1.49 -0.18 12.23
N VAL A 24 -1.59 -1.15 13.14
CA VAL A 24 -0.64 -2.26 13.24
C VAL A 24 -0.63 -3.09 11.96
N TYR A 25 -1.78 -3.38 11.37
CA TYR A 25 -1.87 -4.12 10.11
C TYR A 25 -1.21 -3.35 8.94
N LYS A 26 -1.44 -2.03 8.85
CA LYS A 26 -0.78 -1.20 7.85
C LYS A 26 0.75 -1.23 8.01
N GLU A 27 1.26 -1.09 9.22
CA GLU A 27 2.70 -1.05 9.49
C GLU A 27 3.38 -2.42 9.36
N SER A 28 2.73 -3.50 9.80
CA SER A 28 3.32 -4.84 9.83
C SER A 28 3.13 -5.65 8.55
N VAL A 29 2.12 -5.31 7.74
CA VAL A 29 1.76 -6.09 6.55
C VAL A 29 1.84 -5.25 5.28
N LEU A 30 1.07 -4.16 5.19
CA LEU A 30 0.97 -3.40 3.94
C LEU A 30 2.27 -2.66 3.59
N THR A 31 2.90 -2.04 4.58
CA THR A 31 4.15 -1.28 4.37
C THR A 31 5.29 -2.18 3.88
N PRO A 32 5.58 -3.32 4.53
CA PRO A 32 6.61 -4.25 4.05
C PRO A 32 6.31 -4.84 2.65
N ILE A 33 5.04 -5.07 2.33
CA ILE A 33 4.66 -5.57 1.00
C ILE A 33 4.94 -4.50 -0.07
N ALA A 34 4.56 -3.24 0.19
CA ALA A 34 4.85 -2.13 -0.73
C ALA A 34 6.35 -1.91 -0.91
N GLU A 35 7.14 -1.96 0.18
CA GLU A 35 8.60 -1.86 0.12
C GLU A 35 9.22 -3.02 -0.67
N LYS A 36 8.71 -4.24 -0.48
CA LYS A 36 9.16 -5.42 -1.23
C LYS A 36 8.86 -5.28 -2.72
N GLU A 37 7.65 -4.88 -3.10
CA GLU A 37 7.30 -4.64 -4.50
C GLU A 37 8.23 -3.57 -5.11
N MET A 38 8.48 -2.46 -4.41
CA MET A 38 9.40 -1.42 -4.88
C MET A 38 10.82 -1.96 -5.13
N MET A 39 11.32 -2.82 -4.25
CA MET A 39 12.62 -3.48 -4.46
C MET A 39 12.61 -4.40 -5.69
N GLU A 40 11.55 -5.17 -5.88
CA GLU A 40 11.38 -6.05 -7.05
C GLU A 40 11.31 -5.23 -8.35
N MET A 41 10.51 -4.17 -8.39
CA MET A 41 10.41 -3.26 -9.55
C MET A 41 11.74 -2.58 -9.88
N LYS A 42 12.53 -2.19 -8.87
CA LYS A 42 13.88 -1.62 -9.09
C LYS A 42 14.87 -2.61 -9.69
N ALA A 43 14.64 -3.91 -9.52
CA ALA A 43 15.45 -4.96 -10.12
C ALA A 43 14.98 -5.38 -11.52
N MET A 44 13.77 -4.97 -11.94
CA MET A 44 13.23 -5.24 -13.26
C MET A 44 13.93 -4.42 -14.34
N ASN A 45 13.95 -4.97 -15.56
CA ASN A 45 14.36 -4.23 -16.74
C ASN A 45 13.20 -3.38 -17.31
N CYS A 46 13.48 -2.52 -18.28
CA CYS A 46 12.49 -1.58 -18.81
C CYS A 46 11.27 -2.26 -19.47
N GLU A 47 11.44 -3.39 -20.16
CA GLU A 47 10.31 -4.14 -20.75
C GLU A 47 9.40 -4.72 -19.66
N GLN A 48 10.00 -5.29 -18.61
CA GLN A 48 9.28 -5.82 -17.46
C GLN A 48 8.56 -4.72 -16.67
N ILE A 49 9.16 -3.55 -16.52
CA ILE A 49 8.53 -2.41 -15.85
C ILE A 49 7.34 -1.89 -16.68
N ALA A 50 7.47 -1.82 -18.00
CA ALA A 50 6.36 -1.43 -18.88
C ALA A 50 5.19 -2.44 -18.80
N GLU A 51 5.48 -3.73 -18.81
CA GLU A 51 4.47 -4.78 -18.62
C GLU A 51 3.80 -4.69 -17.24
N HIS A 52 4.60 -4.56 -16.17
CA HIS A 52 4.08 -4.40 -14.80
C HIS A 52 3.21 -3.15 -14.68
N SER A 53 3.66 -2.02 -15.25
CA SER A 53 2.94 -0.75 -15.27
C SER A 53 1.60 -0.84 -16.00
N SER A 54 1.54 -1.61 -17.09
CA SER A 54 0.30 -1.85 -17.85
C SER A 54 -0.78 -2.59 -17.04
N SER A 55 -0.39 -3.36 -16.01
CA SER A 55 -1.33 -4.07 -15.14
C SER A 55 -2.14 -3.12 -14.24
N GLY A 56 -1.58 -1.96 -13.89
CA GLY A 56 -2.19 -0.99 -12.98
C GLY A 56 -2.33 -1.44 -11.52
N LEU A 57 -1.76 -2.60 -11.15
CA LEU A 57 -1.88 -3.18 -9.82
C LEU A 57 -0.62 -2.88 -9.00
N PHE A 58 -0.75 -1.99 -8.02
CA PHE A 58 0.34 -1.58 -7.14
C PHE A 58 -0.08 -1.61 -5.67
N TRP A 59 0.86 -1.94 -4.79
CA TRP A 59 0.63 -1.98 -3.34
C TRP A 59 0.70 -0.61 -2.66
N SER A 60 1.17 0.43 -3.37
CA SER A 60 1.16 1.82 -2.90
C SER A 60 1.07 2.82 -4.05
N VAL A 61 0.67 4.06 -3.74
CA VAL A 61 0.68 5.17 -4.70
C VAL A 61 2.11 5.49 -5.12
N ASP A 62 3.05 5.48 -4.16
CA ASP A 62 4.47 5.73 -4.43
C ASP A 62 5.05 4.70 -5.42
N ASN A 63 4.61 3.43 -5.34
CA ASN A 63 5.01 2.37 -6.26
C ASN A 63 4.49 2.64 -7.68
N TYR A 64 3.23 3.06 -7.79
CA TYR A 64 2.63 3.47 -9.07
C TYR A 64 3.37 4.67 -9.69
N GLU A 65 3.60 5.73 -8.91
CA GLU A 65 4.26 6.94 -9.40
C GLU A 65 5.68 6.64 -9.88
N TRP A 66 6.43 5.87 -9.08
CA TRP A 66 7.78 5.45 -9.46
C TRP A 66 7.79 4.60 -10.74
N ALA A 67 6.89 3.62 -10.85
CA ALA A 67 6.80 2.77 -12.03
C ALA A 67 6.45 3.58 -13.28
N LYS A 68 5.51 4.52 -13.17
CA LYS A 68 5.12 5.42 -14.26
C LYS A 68 6.31 6.27 -14.72
N GLU A 69 6.98 6.97 -13.81
CA GLU A 69 8.16 7.78 -14.14
C GLU A 69 9.27 6.94 -14.79
N ARG A 70 9.46 5.72 -14.29
CA ARG A 70 10.49 4.83 -14.82
C ARG A 70 10.14 4.30 -16.22
N THR A 71 8.87 3.97 -16.47
CA THR A 71 8.37 3.58 -17.80
C THR A 71 8.56 4.72 -18.79
N GLU A 72 8.14 5.95 -18.46
CA GLU A 72 8.30 7.13 -19.31
C GLU A 72 9.79 7.37 -19.65
N ALA A 73 10.67 7.27 -18.64
CA ALA A 73 12.11 7.39 -18.87
C ALA A 73 12.72 6.27 -19.72
N CYS A 74 12.14 5.07 -19.71
CA CYS A 74 12.55 3.97 -20.57
C CYS A 74 12.10 4.19 -22.02
N GLU A 75 10.87 4.64 -22.24
CA GLU A 75 10.34 5.00 -23.58
C GLU A 75 11.16 6.14 -24.20
N ASP A 76 11.49 7.18 -23.43
CA ASP A 76 12.34 8.28 -23.88
C ASP A 76 13.77 7.84 -24.27
N ALA A 77 14.26 6.76 -23.66
CA ALA A 77 15.58 6.18 -23.94
C ALA A 77 15.58 5.24 -25.16
N GLY A 78 14.43 5.04 -25.81
CA GLY A 78 14.30 4.22 -27.01
C GLY A 78 14.15 2.73 -26.75
N LEU A 79 13.58 2.36 -25.60
CA LEU A 79 12.91 1.07 -25.44
C LEU A 79 11.52 1.09 -26.07
#